data_AF-A0A2T9Z1X5-F1
#
_entry.id   AF-A0A2T9Z1X5-F1
#
_cell.length_a   1.000
_cell.length_b   1.000
_cell.length_c   1.000
_cell.angle_alpha   90.00
_cell.angle_beta   90.00
_cell.angle_gamma   90.00
#
_symmetry.space_group_name_H-M   'P 1'
#
loop_
_entity.id
_entity.type
_entity.pdbx_description
1 polymer ?
#
loop_
_entity_poly.entity_id
_entity_poly.type
_entity_poly.pdbx_seq_one_letter_code
_entity_poly.pdbx_strand_id
1 'polypeptide(L)' 'MGKLSIEKKSGIKESLKAGQSVCEVSSKFGISKSTTKSIVRMMAHGKHKTAVSIRDQLELD' A
#
# COMPACT_ATOMS: atom_id res chain seq x y z
N MET A 1 -9.51 -3.67 -14.31
CA MET A 1 -9.31 -3.71 -12.84
C MET A 1 -9.47 -2.30 -12.29
N GLY A 2 -10.52 -2.04 -11.49
CA GLY A 2 -10.81 -0.72 -10.94
C GLY A 2 -9.73 -0.25 -9.95
N LYS A 3 -9.34 1.03 -10.01
CA LYS A 3 -8.38 1.61 -9.07
C LYS A 3 -9.04 1.68 -7.68
N LEU A 4 -8.37 1.15 -6.66
CA LEU A 4 -8.79 1.35 -5.26
C LEU A 4 -8.70 2.84 -4.92
N SER A 5 -9.79 3.41 -4.39
CA SER A 5 -9.79 4.78 -3.86
C SER A 5 -8.74 4.93 -2.75
N ILE A 6 -8.16 6.14 -2.65
CA ILE A 6 -7.13 6.49 -1.67
C ILE A 6 -7.63 6.26 -0.24
N GLU A 7 -8.85 6.68 0.06
CA GLU A 7 -9.49 6.48 1.37
C GLU A 7 -9.56 5.00 1.75
N LYS A 8 -9.90 4.16 0.77
CA LYS A 8 -10.03 2.72 0.94
C LYS A 8 -8.67 2.07 1.24
N LYS A 9 -7.59 2.55 0.60
CA LYS A 9 -6.22 2.11 0.91
C LYS A 9 -5.77 2.52 2.31
N SER A 10 -6.16 3.73 2.76
CA SER A 10 -5.84 4.20 4.11
C SER A 10 -6.48 3.31 5.17
N GLY A 11 -7.78 3.03 5.03
CA GLY A 11 -8.50 2.15 5.96
C GLY A 11 -7.93 0.72 6.00
N ILE A 12 -7.55 0.16 4.85
CA ILE A 12 -6.89 -1.15 4.78
C ILE A 12 -5.55 -1.13 5.54
N LYS A 13 -4.77 -0.06 5.40
CA LYS A 13 -3.48 0.10 6.08
C LYS A 13 -3.63 0.19 7.60
N GLU A 14 -4.61 0.94 8.09
CA GLU A 14 -4.92 0.99 9.52
C GLU A 14 -5.36 -0.36 10.07
N SER A 15 -6.30 -1.03 9.39
CA SER A 15 -6.77 -2.35 9.78
C SER A 15 -5.63 -3.38 9.87
N LEU A 16 -4.71 -3.38 8.90
CA LEU A 16 -3.54 -4.27 8.90
C LEU A 16 -2.55 -3.91 10.02
N LYS A 17 -2.34 -2.62 10.31
CA LYS A 17 -1.51 -2.16 11.44
C LYS A 17 -2.11 -2.53 12.79
N ALA A 18 -3.44 -2.56 12.90
CA ALA A 18 -4.15 -3.01 14.09
C ALA A 18 -4.08 -4.55 14.30
N GLY A 19 -3.38 -5.28 13.42
CA GLY A 19 -3.22 -6.73 13.53
C GLY A 19 -4.40 -7.54 12.98
N GLN A 20 -5.34 -6.92 12.27
CA GLN A 20 -6.45 -7.67 11.66
C GLN A 20 -5.96 -8.64 10.59
N SER A 21 -6.63 -9.79 10.49
CA SER A 21 -6.29 -10.81 9.50
C SER A 21 -6.58 -10.33 8.07
N VAL A 22 -5.75 -10.75 7.12
CA VAL A 22 -5.93 -10.51 5.68
C VAL A 22 -7.34 -10.91 5.21
N CYS A 23 -7.89 -11.98 5.77
CA CYS A 23 -9.25 -12.44 5.47
C CYS A 23 -10.30 -11.42 5.92
N GLU A 24 -10.22 -10.94 7.15
CA GLU A 24 -11.17 -9.96 7.70
C GLU A 24 -11.10 -8.64 6.95
N VAL A 25 -9.89 -8.15 6.68
CA VAL A 25 -9.68 -6.91 5.91
C VAL A 25 -10.22 -7.06 4.48
N SER A 26 -10.01 -8.22 3.84
CA SER A 26 -10.53 -8.47 2.50
C SER A 26 -12.06 -8.43 2.44
N SER A 27 -12.73 -9.03 3.43
CA SER A 27 -14.18 -9.02 3.53
C SER A 27 -14.73 -7.63 3.87
N LYS A 28 -14.14 -6.94 4.86
CA LYS A 28 -14.58 -5.61 5.32
C LYS A 28 -14.51 -4.56 4.22
N PHE A 29 -13.46 -4.59 3.40
CA PHE A 29 -13.26 -3.61 2.33
C PHE A 29 -13.79 -4.09 0.97
N GLY A 30 -14.35 -5.31 0.88
CA GLY A 30 -14.86 -5.87 -0.37
C GLY A 30 -13.77 -5.99 -1.44
N ILE A 31 -12.58 -6.42 -1.05
CA ILE A 31 -11.43 -6.61 -1.95
C ILE A 31 -10.98 -8.06 -1.93
N SER A 32 -10.32 -8.50 -3.00
CA SER A 32 -9.77 -9.85 -3.06
C SER A 32 -8.60 -10.03 -2.08
N LYS A 33 -8.47 -11.24 -1.51
CA LYS A 33 -7.34 -11.62 -0.65
C LYS A 33 -5.98 -11.40 -1.32
N SER A 34 -5.90 -11.60 -2.63
CA SER A 34 -4.70 -11.33 -3.44
C SER A 34 -4.28 -9.86 -3.38
N THR A 35 -5.25 -8.93 -3.49
CA THR A 35 -5.03 -7.49 -3.35
C THR A 35 -4.56 -7.13 -1.95
N THR A 36 -5.20 -7.67 -0.90
CA THR A 36 -4.78 -7.44 0.49
C THR A 36 -3.36 -7.95 0.73
N LYS A 37 -3.01 -9.16 0.24
CA LYS A 37 -1.65 -9.71 0.33
C LYS A 37 -0.61 -8.85 -0.41
N SER A 38 -0.98 -8.30 -1.57
CA SER A 38 -0.12 -7.37 -2.32
C SER A 38 0.18 -6.12 -1.49
N ILE A 39 -0.84 -5.53 -0.88
CA ILE A 39 -0.71 -4.36 0.00
C ILE A 39 0.17 -4.65 1.23
N VAL A 40 -0.01 -5.81 1.87
CA VAL A 40 0.86 -6.26 2.98
C VAL A 40 2.31 -6.38 2.53
N ARG A 41 2.57 -7.00 1.38
CA ARG A 41 3.92 -7.09 0.80
C ARG A 41 4.50 -5.71 0.51
N MET A 42 3.73 -4.79 -0.05
CA MET A 42 4.17 -3.40 -0.27
C MET A 42 4.52 -2.66 1.03
N MET A 43 3.85 -2.98 2.15
CA MET A 43 4.18 -2.40 3.46
C MET A 43 5.43 -3.03 4.07
N ALA A 44 5.59 -4.35 3.95
CA ALA A 44 6.77 -5.07 4.44
C ALA A 44 8.03 -4.68 3.66
N HIS A 45 7.91 -4.51 2.34
CA HIS A 45 8.95 -3.95 1.49
C HIS A 45 8.80 -2.42 1.48
N GLY A 46 9.23 -1.75 2.55
CA GLY A 46 9.27 -0.29 2.71
C GLY A 46 10.20 0.44 1.72
N LYS A 47 10.36 -0.06 0.50
CA LYS A 47 11.12 0.52 -0.61
C LYS A 47 10.37 0.33 -1.93
N HIS A 48 9.12 0.76 -1.98
CA HIS A 48 8.67 1.31 -3.26
C HIS A 48 9.43 2.63 -3.41
N LYS A 49 10.58 2.56 -4.08
CA LYS A 49 11.19 3.70 -4.75
C LYS A 49 10.09 4.27 -5.65
N THR A 50 9.30 5.20 -5.13
CA THR A 50 8.56 6.14 -5.95
C THR A 50 9.61 6.72 -6.87
N ALA A 51 9.40 6.62 -8.18
CA ALA A 51 10.23 7.22 -9.18
C ALA A 51 10.20 8.76 -9.01
N VAL A 52 10.94 9.27 -8.03
CA VAL A 52 11.52 10.62 -8.04
C VAL A 52 12.97 10.38 -8.39
N SER A 53 13.16 10.04 -9.67
CA SER A 53 14.46 9.86 -10.27
C SER A 53 14.93 11.25 -10.73
N ILE A 54 16.08 11.68 -10.21
CA ILE A 54 17.10 12.52 -10.88
C ILE A 54 16.79 14.01 -11.18
N ARG A 55 16.22 14.81 -10.28
CA ARG A 55 16.20 16.28 -10.51
C ARG A 55 16.80 17.20 -9.46
N ASP A 56 17.27 16.68 -8.32
CA ASP A 56 17.66 17.56 -7.20
C ASP A 56 19.05 17.25 -6.60
N GLN A 57 19.93 16.57 -7.35
CA GLN A 57 21.31 16.28 -6.87
C GLN A 57 22.39 16.61 -7.91
N LEU A 58 22.14 17.58 -8.78
CA LEU A 58 23.20 18.18 -9.61
C LEU A 58 23.23 19.68 -9.39
N GLU A 59 23.50 20.10 -8.16
CA GLU A 59 24.21 21.35 -7.88
C GLU A 59 25.37 20.98 -6.95
N LEU A 60 26.43 20.47 -7.58
CA LEU A 60 27.79 20.62 -7.08
C LEU A 60 28.21 22.02 -7.53
N ASP A 61 28.19 22.96 -6.60
CA ASP A 61 29.13 24.10 -6.59
C ASP A 61 29.66 24.24 -5.16
#